data_AF-A0A4T0UNJ0-F1
#
_entry.id   AF-A0A4T0UNJ0-F1
#
_cell.length_a   1.000
_cell.length_b   1.000
_cell.length_c   1.000
_cell.angle_alpha   90.00
_cell.angle_beta   90.00
_cell.angle_gamma   90.00
#
_symmetry.space_group_name_H-M   'P 1'
#
loop_
_entity.id
_entity.type
_entity.pdbx_description
1 polymer ?
#
loop_
_entity_poly.entity_id
_entity_poly.type
_entity_poly.pdbx_seq_one_letter_code
_entity_poly.pdbx_strand_id
1 'polypeptide(L)'
;MHDDTDSSLRVRVWDLEKYEGRRGTSYRVRWAVEGRRHGTTFPTKKQADVFRGQLLAAVRAGEAFDLTRGLPMSTVRAASPARTMTWLGLVETYCQAKWGFASPRHRKGIAEALSLATLGVLGDASRLGRHTRTDLTSAVSYGICARGATAAAYDPTALAALRAGDVPATRIADPLVLRQVLTTLGTRIDGRPCAASTVRRRRATLHNLLEFAVEAQVLSTNPLHGIKNRSYSGVTRIDPRVVVSQAQGATLISAVAERSPHLAAYFGLLLYAGLRPAEARTLQRGDLTLPTTGWGELTLSRTQQRPGKSWTNDGTGVETRQLKHRAPGDYRVVPADPRLVEPLNRHLDRFECDVDGHLFAARTGRSGVPLPKPYKTLVSESTLSLAWKTAREATFTEQQCASPLARRPYDLRHACLTTWLNAGVAPAQVASRAGHSTRVLLDVYAGCVDGQLETAQAQIDAYVHGNVRDRADR
;
A
#
# COMPACT_ATOMS: atom_id res chain seq x y z
N MET A 1 -21.49 -25.87 13.65
CA MET A 1 -22.02 -25.15 14.82
C MET A 1 -21.37 -25.76 16.05
N HIS A 2 -20.30 -25.16 16.55
CA HIS A 2 -19.83 -25.43 17.91
C HIS A 2 -20.26 -24.21 18.73
N ASP A 3 -20.93 -24.50 19.82
CA ASP A 3 -21.65 -23.59 20.71
C ASP A 3 -20.74 -22.47 21.21
N ASP A 4 -21.08 -21.21 20.91
CA ASP A 4 -20.29 -20.02 21.26
C ASP A 4 -20.64 -19.49 22.68
N THR A 5 -21.16 -20.37 23.55
CA THR A 5 -21.94 -19.96 24.73
C THR A 5 -21.33 -20.33 26.09
N ASP A 6 -20.14 -20.94 26.15
CA ASP A 6 -19.57 -21.45 27.42
C ASP A 6 -18.54 -20.48 28.06
N SER A 7 -18.82 -19.17 28.06
CA SER A 7 -17.97 -18.16 28.72
C SER A 7 -18.78 -17.10 29.49
N SER A 8 -18.21 -16.54 30.56
CA SER A 8 -18.86 -15.50 31.38
C SER A 8 -17.88 -14.41 31.84
N LEU A 9 -18.41 -13.20 32.03
CA LEU A 9 -17.73 -12.05 32.63
C LEU A 9 -17.91 -11.98 34.15
N ARG A 10 -18.82 -12.76 34.75
CA ARG A 10 -19.04 -12.75 36.20
C ARG A 10 -18.02 -13.63 36.89
N VAL A 11 -16.92 -13.00 37.30
CA VAL A 11 -15.79 -13.68 37.95
C VAL A 11 -15.56 -13.13 39.35
N ARG A 12 -15.44 -14.03 40.33
CA ARG A 12 -15.05 -13.69 41.70
C ARG A 12 -13.74 -14.37 42.04
N VAL A 13 -12.69 -13.60 42.30
CA VAL A 13 -11.38 -14.10 42.74
C VAL A 13 -11.24 -13.85 44.24
N TRP A 14 -10.91 -14.89 45.01
CA TRP A 14 -10.71 -14.78 46.46
C TRP A 14 -9.25 -14.52 46.84
N ASP A 15 -9.02 -14.16 48.11
CA ASP A 15 -7.69 -14.10 48.68
C ASP A 15 -7.05 -15.49 48.80
N LEU A 16 -5.72 -15.50 48.86
CA LEU A 16 -4.94 -16.72 49.00
C LEU A 16 -5.31 -17.46 50.28
N GLU A 17 -5.58 -18.75 50.13
CA GLU A 17 -5.80 -19.66 51.26
C GLU A 17 -4.48 -20.36 51.58
N LYS A 18 -3.94 -20.12 52.78
CA LYS A 18 -2.74 -20.78 53.29
C LYS A 18 -3.15 -22.12 53.91
N TYR A 19 -2.53 -23.20 53.46
CA TYR A 19 -2.70 -24.53 54.04
C TYR A 19 -1.39 -25.01 54.65
N GLU A 20 -1.42 -25.32 55.95
CA GLU A 20 -0.27 -25.85 56.68
C GLU A 20 -0.48 -27.34 56.94
N GLY A 21 0.25 -28.18 56.20
CA GLY A 21 0.16 -29.63 56.33
C GLY A 21 1.47 -30.26 56.83
N ARG A 22 1.43 -31.57 57.14
CA ARG A 22 2.60 -32.35 57.59
C ARG A 22 3.78 -32.36 56.61
N ARG A 23 3.57 -32.02 55.33
CA ARG A 23 4.59 -32.01 54.26
C ARG A 23 5.03 -30.59 53.84
N GLY A 24 4.63 -29.55 54.57
CA GLY A 24 4.97 -28.15 54.28
C GLY A 24 3.74 -27.25 54.08
N THR A 25 4.01 -25.96 53.87
CA THR A 25 2.97 -24.95 53.58
C THR A 25 2.68 -24.88 52.08
N SER A 26 1.40 -24.87 51.71
CA SER A 26 0.96 -24.60 50.34
C SER A 26 -0.04 -23.45 50.29
N TYR A 27 -0.20 -22.86 49.12
CA TYR A 27 -1.02 -21.67 48.89
C TYR A 27 -2.02 -21.96 47.79
N ARG A 28 -3.30 -21.88 48.11
CA ARG A 28 -4.39 -22.16 47.16
C ARG A 28 -5.00 -20.85 46.66
N VAL A 29 -5.04 -20.71 45.35
CA VAL A 29 -5.81 -19.67 44.66
C VAL A 29 -7.18 -20.25 44.37
N ARG A 30 -8.24 -19.52 44.73
CA ARG A 30 -9.63 -19.91 44.47
C ARG A 30 -10.33 -18.79 43.71
N TRP A 31 -11.17 -19.16 42.76
CA TRP A 31 -12.01 -18.21 42.03
C TRP A 31 -13.26 -18.92 41.49
N ALA A 32 -14.26 -18.16 41.09
CA ALA A 32 -15.47 -18.70 40.50
C ALA A 32 -15.88 -17.92 39.26
N VAL A 33 -16.44 -18.62 38.28
CA VAL A 33 -16.97 -18.09 37.04
C VAL A 33 -18.44 -18.52 36.95
N GLU A 34 -19.37 -17.56 36.91
CA GLU A 34 -20.82 -17.82 36.96
C GLU A 34 -21.24 -18.80 38.09
N GLY A 35 -20.62 -18.65 39.27
CA GLY A 35 -20.88 -19.49 40.44
C GLY A 35 -20.15 -20.84 40.46
N ARG A 36 -19.54 -21.30 39.36
CA ARG A 36 -18.73 -22.52 39.31
C ARG A 36 -17.38 -22.27 39.96
N ARG A 37 -17.02 -23.08 40.98
CA ARG A 37 -15.79 -22.91 41.77
C ARG A 37 -14.61 -23.61 41.13
N HIS A 38 -13.50 -22.90 41.04
CA HIS A 38 -12.21 -23.38 40.58
C HIS A 38 -11.12 -23.10 41.63
N GLY A 39 -10.04 -23.87 41.60
CA GLY A 39 -8.90 -23.59 42.46
C GLY A 39 -7.65 -24.38 42.10
N THR A 40 -6.50 -23.76 42.32
CA THR A 40 -5.18 -24.31 42.02
C THR A 40 -4.26 -24.07 43.22
N THR A 41 -3.46 -25.08 43.55
CA THR A 41 -2.54 -25.04 44.69
C THR A 41 -1.10 -24.88 44.22
N PHE A 42 -0.36 -23.99 44.87
CA PHE A 42 1.04 -23.70 44.58
C PHE A 42 1.92 -23.96 45.81
N PRO A 43 3.18 -24.37 45.62
CA PRO A 43 4.10 -24.65 46.72
C PRO A 43 4.64 -23.36 47.39
N THR A 44 4.59 -22.21 46.70
CA THR A 44 5.09 -20.94 47.22
C THR A 44 4.05 -19.82 47.13
N LYS A 45 4.06 -18.90 48.11
CA LYS A 45 3.19 -17.74 48.14
C LYS A 45 3.34 -16.88 46.88
N LYS A 46 4.59 -16.66 46.46
CA LYS A 46 4.93 -15.82 45.30
C LYS A 46 4.31 -16.35 44.00
N GLN A 47 4.33 -17.66 43.77
CA GLN A 47 3.70 -18.26 42.59
C GLN A 47 2.17 -18.11 42.63
N ALA A 48 1.56 -18.32 43.81
CA ALA A 48 0.13 -18.13 43.99
C ALA A 48 -0.29 -16.66 43.78
N ASP A 49 0.50 -15.69 44.27
CA ASP A 49 0.27 -14.26 44.08
C ASP A 49 0.39 -13.85 42.60
N VAL A 50 1.39 -14.37 41.87
CA VAL A 50 1.54 -14.11 40.42
C VAL A 50 0.32 -14.63 39.66
N PHE A 51 -0.11 -15.87 39.92
CA PHE A 51 -1.27 -16.45 39.24
C PHE A 51 -2.57 -15.70 39.59
N ARG A 52 -2.79 -15.37 40.87
CA ARG A 52 -3.92 -14.54 41.30
C ARG A 52 -3.89 -13.16 40.64
N GLY A 53 -2.71 -12.55 40.49
CA GLY A 53 -2.52 -11.29 39.79
C GLY A 53 -2.94 -11.35 38.32
N GLN A 54 -2.65 -12.45 37.63
CA GLN A 54 -3.08 -12.68 36.24
C GLN A 54 -4.61 -12.75 36.12
N LEU A 55 -5.27 -13.49 37.02
CA LEU A 55 -6.74 -13.57 37.04
C LEU A 55 -7.37 -12.20 37.28
N LEU A 56 -6.85 -11.43 38.24
CA LEU A 56 -7.33 -10.07 38.53
C LEU A 56 -7.10 -9.10 37.37
N ALA A 57 -5.97 -9.21 36.67
CA ALA A 57 -5.68 -8.39 35.49
C ALA A 57 -6.69 -8.67 34.36
N ALA A 58 -7.00 -9.93 34.09
CA ALA A 58 -8.01 -10.32 33.09
C ALA A 58 -9.41 -9.80 33.45
N VAL A 59 -9.80 -9.88 34.72
CA VAL A 59 -11.07 -9.31 35.21
C VAL A 59 -11.12 -7.80 35.01
N ARG A 60 -10.05 -7.06 35.35
CA ARG A 60 -9.97 -5.61 35.15
C ARG A 60 -10.00 -5.21 33.67
N ALA A 61 -9.49 -6.07 32.80
CA ALA A 61 -9.53 -5.86 31.35
C ALA A 61 -10.90 -6.16 30.71
N GLY A 62 -11.89 -6.62 31.49
CA GLY A 62 -13.20 -7.00 30.98
C GLY A 62 -13.17 -8.27 30.11
N GLU A 63 -12.20 -9.17 30.35
CA GLU A 63 -12.04 -10.39 29.59
C GLU A 63 -13.02 -11.48 30.06
N ALA A 64 -13.65 -12.20 29.13
CA ALA A 64 -14.50 -13.35 29.44
C ALA A 64 -13.68 -14.58 29.88
N PHE A 65 -14.24 -15.39 30.77
CA PHE A 65 -13.65 -16.62 31.28
C PHE A 65 -14.43 -17.84 30.82
N ASP A 66 -13.72 -18.91 30.47
CA ASP A 66 -14.29 -20.21 30.09
C ASP A 66 -14.99 -20.85 31.31
N LEU A 67 -16.24 -21.28 31.14
CA LEU A 67 -17.08 -21.83 32.22
C LEU A 67 -16.66 -23.23 32.68
N THR A 68 -15.87 -23.94 31.88
CA THR A 68 -15.44 -25.32 32.14
C THR A 68 -14.07 -25.35 32.83
N ARG A 69 -13.11 -24.59 32.32
CA ARG A 69 -11.74 -24.48 32.82
C ARG A 69 -11.58 -23.41 33.88
N GLY A 70 -12.46 -22.41 33.90
CA GLY A 70 -12.39 -21.26 34.78
C GLY A 70 -11.25 -20.30 34.43
N LEU A 71 -10.63 -20.39 33.26
CA LEU A 71 -9.49 -19.53 32.90
C LEU A 71 -9.93 -18.42 31.94
N PRO A 72 -9.20 -17.29 31.88
CA PRO A 72 -9.44 -16.26 30.88
C PRO A 72 -9.43 -16.85 29.46
N MET A 73 -10.31 -16.39 28.59
CA MET A 73 -10.42 -16.91 27.21
C MET A 73 -9.12 -16.77 26.43
N SER A 74 -8.29 -15.76 26.70
CA SER A 74 -6.93 -15.63 26.15
C SER A 74 -6.02 -16.79 26.54
N THR A 75 -6.12 -17.26 27.79
CA THR A 75 -5.34 -18.39 28.31
C THR A 75 -5.83 -19.71 27.72
N VAL A 76 -7.16 -19.87 27.60
CA VAL A 76 -7.76 -21.06 26.97
C VAL A 76 -7.44 -21.12 25.47
N ARG A 77 -7.47 -19.98 24.77
CA ARG A 77 -7.05 -19.88 23.37
C ARG A 77 -5.57 -20.18 23.19
N ALA A 78 -4.71 -19.70 24.10
CA ALA A 78 -3.28 -20.00 24.08
C ALA A 78 -2.99 -21.48 24.36
N ALA A 79 -3.84 -22.16 25.13
CA ALA A 79 -3.71 -23.57 25.48
C ALA A 79 -4.46 -24.53 24.53
N SER A 80 -5.29 -24.01 23.62
CA SER A 80 -5.95 -24.82 22.60
C SER A 80 -4.90 -25.33 21.60
N PRO A 81 -4.95 -26.61 21.18
CA PRO A 81 -4.03 -27.10 20.17
C PRO A 81 -4.16 -26.25 18.92
N ALA A 82 -3.06 -25.62 18.50
CA ALA A 82 -3.02 -24.82 17.28
C ALA A 82 -3.56 -25.66 16.12
N ARG A 83 -4.40 -25.08 15.28
CA ARG A 83 -4.86 -25.75 14.07
C ARG A 83 -3.62 -26.10 13.24
N THR A 84 -3.39 -27.39 13.01
CA THR A 84 -2.23 -27.84 12.23
C THR A 84 -2.40 -27.37 10.80
N MET A 85 -1.61 -26.36 10.43
CA MET A 85 -1.58 -25.80 9.09
C MET A 85 -0.13 -25.65 8.65
N THR A 86 0.13 -26.01 7.41
CA THR A 86 1.45 -25.77 6.82
C THR A 86 1.60 -24.30 6.44
N TRP A 87 2.84 -23.85 6.26
CA TRP A 87 3.12 -22.47 5.89
C TRP A 87 2.51 -22.12 4.54
N LEU A 88 2.65 -22.98 3.52
CA LEU A 88 2.03 -22.71 2.22
C LEU A 88 0.50 -22.74 2.30
N GLY A 89 -0.08 -23.62 3.13
CA GLY A 89 -1.52 -23.62 3.40
C GLY A 89 -2.00 -22.30 4.00
N LEU A 90 -1.22 -21.70 4.92
CA LEU A 90 -1.49 -20.38 5.49
C LEU A 90 -1.43 -19.26 4.45
N VAL A 91 -0.40 -19.27 3.60
CA VAL A 91 -0.28 -18.31 2.50
C VAL A 91 -1.46 -18.42 1.53
N GLU A 92 -1.82 -19.63 1.13
CA GLU A 92 -2.94 -19.89 0.22
C GLU A 92 -4.27 -19.40 0.79
N THR A 93 -4.59 -19.82 2.02
CA THR A 93 -5.84 -19.45 2.70
C THR A 93 -5.94 -17.93 2.88
N TYR A 94 -4.85 -17.27 3.26
CA TYR A 94 -4.82 -15.81 3.40
C TYR A 94 -5.03 -15.10 2.05
N CYS A 95 -4.38 -15.56 0.98
CA CYS A 95 -4.57 -15.01 -0.35
C CYS A 95 -6.02 -15.17 -0.83
N GLN A 96 -6.63 -16.33 -0.59
CA GLN A 96 -8.04 -16.58 -0.89
C GLN A 96 -8.97 -15.64 -0.09
N ALA A 97 -8.75 -15.49 1.22
CA ALA A 97 -9.53 -14.61 2.08
C ALA A 97 -9.42 -13.13 1.66
N LYS A 98 -8.22 -12.67 1.27
CA LYS A 98 -8.00 -11.29 0.81
C LYS A 98 -8.46 -11.04 -0.62
N TRP A 99 -8.66 -12.09 -1.43
CA TRP A 99 -8.93 -11.94 -2.87
C TRP A 99 -10.09 -10.99 -3.13
N GLY A 100 -11.23 -11.18 -2.46
CA GLY A 100 -12.42 -10.36 -2.61
C GLY A 100 -12.32 -8.93 -2.05
N PHE A 101 -11.22 -8.55 -1.41
CA PHE A 101 -11.04 -7.24 -0.76
C PHE A 101 -9.84 -6.46 -1.31
N ALA A 102 -8.83 -7.14 -1.85
CA ALA A 102 -7.64 -6.53 -2.41
C ALA A 102 -7.84 -6.17 -3.89
N SER A 103 -7.36 -5.00 -4.31
CA SER A 103 -7.28 -4.68 -5.74
C SER A 103 -6.28 -5.60 -6.43
N PRO A 104 -6.39 -5.82 -7.74
CA PRO A 104 -5.46 -6.70 -8.46
C PRO A 104 -3.97 -6.33 -8.33
N ARG A 105 -3.62 -5.03 -8.29
CA ARG A 105 -2.24 -4.59 -7.99
C ARG A 105 -1.85 -4.89 -6.54
N HIS A 106 -2.79 -4.76 -5.61
CA HIS A 106 -2.56 -5.12 -4.21
C HIS A 106 -2.37 -6.64 -4.06
N ARG A 107 -3.15 -7.49 -4.75
CA ARG A 107 -2.97 -8.96 -4.77
C ARG A 107 -1.57 -9.34 -5.25
N LYS A 108 -1.09 -8.74 -6.34
CA LYS A 108 0.27 -8.94 -6.83
C LYS A 108 1.33 -8.51 -5.79
N GLY A 109 1.10 -7.38 -5.11
CA GLY A 109 1.97 -6.92 -4.03
C GLY A 109 1.97 -7.82 -2.79
N ILE A 110 0.83 -8.45 -2.47
CA ILE A 110 0.73 -9.48 -1.43
C ILE A 110 1.57 -10.69 -1.84
N ALA A 111 1.33 -11.22 -3.04
CA ALA A 111 2.04 -12.39 -3.55
C ALA A 111 3.57 -12.19 -3.60
N GLU A 112 4.03 -11.01 -4.04
CA GLU A 112 5.45 -10.64 -4.03
C GLU A 112 6.05 -10.75 -2.62
N ALA A 113 5.37 -10.17 -1.62
CA ALA A 113 5.83 -10.20 -0.24
C ALA A 113 5.80 -11.62 0.36
N LEU A 114 4.73 -12.39 0.10
CA LEU A 114 4.56 -13.74 0.62
C LEU A 114 5.50 -14.75 -0.04
N SER A 115 5.87 -14.54 -1.30
CA SER A 115 6.90 -15.34 -1.97
C SER A 115 8.26 -15.19 -1.26
N LEU A 116 8.64 -13.95 -0.93
CA LEU A 116 9.87 -13.69 -0.19
C LEU A 116 9.81 -14.18 1.25
N ALA A 117 8.66 -14.02 1.92
CA ALA A 117 8.47 -14.55 3.26
C ALA A 117 8.59 -16.08 3.29
N THR A 118 8.00 -16.75 2.29
CA THR A 118 8.09 -18.21 2.14
C THR A 118 9.53 -18.67 2.00
N LEU A 119 10.33 -18.02 1.16
CA LEU A 119 11.75 -18.34 1.05
C LEU A 119 12.50 -18.13 2.37
N GLY A 120 12.15 -17.09 3.14
CA GLY A 120 12.74 -16.87 4.46
C GLY A 120 12.35 -17.94 5.49
N VAL A 121 11.12 -18.45 5.44
CA VAL A 121 10.61 -19.50 6.36
C VAL A 121 11.21 -20.86 6.05
N LEU A 122 11.24 -21.23 4.77
CA LEU A 122 11.81 -22.50 4.31
C LEU A 122 13.34 -22.51 4.46
N GLY A 123 13.95 -21.33 4.37
CA GLY A 123 15.37 -21.13 4.61
C GLY A 123 16.20 -21.34 3.35
N ASP A 124 17.25 -22.15 3.46
CA ASP A 124 18.19 -22.36 2.36
C ASP A 124 17.52 -23.05 1.15
N ALA A 125 17.43 -22.32 0.04
CA ALA A 125 16.84 -22.77 -1.21
C ALA A 125 17.62 -23.95 -1.83
N SER A 126 18.86 -24.20 -1.41
CA SER A 126 19.64 -25.39 -1.80
C SER A 126 18.91 -26.70 -1.46
N ARG A 127 18.05 -26.70 -0.44
CA ARG A 127 17.22 -27.84 -0.02
C ARG A 127 16.07 -28.14 -0.99
N LEU A 128 15.77 -27.21 -1.90
CA LEU A 128 14.69 -27.32 -2.87
C LEU A 128 15.21 -27.75 -4.26
N GLY A 129 16.46 -28.24 -4.34
CA GLY A 129 17.03 -28.81 -5.56
C GLY A 129 17.53 -27.77 -6.56
N ARG A 130 17.35 -28.06 -7.87
CA ARG A 130 17.89 -27.27 -9.00
C ARG A 130 17.18 -25.93 -9.27
N HIS A 131 16.16 -25.58 -8.49
CA HIS A 131 15.29 -24.44 -8.78
C HIS A 131 15.92 -23.12 -8.36
N THR A 132 15.87 -22.14 -9.25
CA THR A 132 16.36 -20.79 -8.95
C THR A 132 15.39 -20.06 -8.03
N ARG A 133 15.87 -18.97 -7.41
CA ARG A 133 15.02 -18.07 -6.63
C ARG A 133 13.84 -17.52 -7.44
N THR A 134 14.03 -17.30 -8.75
CA THR A 134 12.97 -16.83 -9.65
C THR A 134 11.90 -17.90 -9.86
N ASP A 135 12.30 -19.17 -10.00
CA ASP A 135 11.36 -20.28 -10.18
C ASP A 135 10.49 -20.46 -8.94
N LEU A 136 11.11 -20.46 -7.76
CA LEU A 136 10.42 -20.60 -6.47
C LEU A 136 9.48 -19.41 -6.19
N THR A 137 9.93 -18.18 -6.45
CA THR A 137 9.06 -17.00 -6.25
C THR A 137 7.88 -16.97 -7.23
N SER A 138 8.09 -17.40 -8.48
CA SER A 138 7.02 -17.52 -9.47
C SER A 138 6.04 -18.63 -9.10
N ALA A 139 6.52 -19.77 -8.61
CA ALA A 139 5.69 -20.87 -8.13
C ALA A 139 4.80 -20.45 -6.95
N VAL A 140 5.32 -19.70 -5.95
CA VAL A 140 4.48 -19.17 -4.87
C VAL A 140 3.50 -18.11 -5.40
N SER A 141 3.97 -17.19 -6.25
CA SER A 141 3.13 -16.09 -6.75
C SER A 141 1.97 -16.59 -7.62
N TYR A 142 2.24 -17.46 -8.58
CA TYR A 142 1.23 -17.91 -9.55
C TYR A 142 0.60 -19.25 -9.20
N GLY A 143 1.36 -20.18 -8.62
CA GLY A 143 0.86 -21.50 -8.25
C GLY A 143 0.09 -21.54 -6.93
N ILE A 144 0.31 -20.58 -6.02
CA ILE A 144 -0.34 -20.53 -4.71
C ILE A 144 -1.19 -19.27 -4.54
N CYS A 145 -0.63 -18.10 -4.84
CA CYS A 145 -1.32 -16.84 -4.53
C CYS A 145 -2.34 -16.40 -5.60
N ALA A 146 -2.08 -16.67 -6.88
CA ALA A 146 -2.95 -16.27 -8.00
C ALA A 146 -4.10 -17.28 -8.23
N ARG A 147 -5.14 -16.84 -8.94
CA ARG A 147 -6.24 -17.73 -9.39
C ARG A 147 -6.11 -18.04 -10.87
N GLY A 148 -6.33 -19.30 -11.25
CA GLY A 148 -6.40 -19.72 -12.67
C GLY A 148 -5.11 -19.55 -13.45
N ALA A 149 -3.95 -19.50 -12.79
CA ALA A 149 -2.66 -19.47 -13.48
C ALA A 149 -2.40 -20.83 -14.15
N THR A 150 -2.04 -20.81 -15.43
CA THR A 150 -1.65 -22.01 -16.16
C THR A 150 -0.20 -22.38 -15.86
N ALA A 151 0.20 -23.62 -16.17
CA ALA A 151 1.58 -24.09 -16.06
C ALA A 151 2.59 -23.30 -16.93
N ALA A 152 2.14 -22.40 -17.80
CA ALA A 152 3.01 -21.48 -18.53
C ALA A 152 3.48 -20.28 -17.69
N ALA A 153 2.83 -19.99 -16.55
CA ALA A 153 3.13 -18.83 -15.70
C ALA A 153 4.17 -19.12 -14.61
N TYR A 154 4.44 -20.40 -14.32
CA TYR A 154 5.43 -20.85 -13.32
C TYR A 154 5.84 -22.29 -13.60
N ASP A 155 6.99 -22.73 -13.09
CA ASP A 155 7.45 -24.11 -13.16
C ASP A 155 6.68 -25.00 -12.15
N PRO A 156 5.88 -25.99 -12.61
CA PRO A 156 5.14 -26.89 -11.71
C PRO A 156 6.07 -27.76 -10.84
N THR A 157 7.27 -28.07 -11.30
CA THR A 157 8.23 -28.88 -10.53
C THR A 157 8.80 -28.08 -9.35
N ALA A 158 8.98 -26.76 -9.51
CA ALA A 158 9.31 -25.87 -8.41
C ALA A 158 8.19 -25.79 -7.36
N LEU A 159 6.91 -25.77 -7.78
CA LEU A 159 5.78 -25.81 -6.85
C LEU A 159 5.71 -27.14 -6.09
N ALA A 160 5.96 -28.26 -6.78
CA ALA A 160 6.01 -29.58 -6.15
C ALA A 160 7.14 -29.66 -5.10
N ALA A 161 8.34 -29.13 -5.42
CA ALA A 161 9.45 -29.05 -4.48
C ALA A 161 9.11 -28.20 -3.24
N LEU A 162 8.43 -27.06 -3.42
CA LEU A 162 7.95 -26.21 -2.33
C LEU A 162 6.97 -26.95 -1.42
N ARG A 163 6.01 -27.69 -1.99
CA ARG A 163 5.04 -28.49 -1.22
C ARG A 163 5.69 -29.65 -0.48
N ALA A 164 6.67 -30.31 -1.10
CA ALA A 164 7.42 -31.40 -0.46
C ALA A 164 8.28 -30.90 0.71
N GLY A 165 8.83 -29.69 0.60
CA GLY A 165 9.61 -29.04 1.65
C GLY A 165 8.81 -28.16 2.61
N ASP A 166 7.47 -28.21 2.57
CA ASP A 166 6.63 -27.34 3.39
C ASP A 166 6.76 -27.67 4.88
N VAL A 167 6.53 -26.67 5.72
CA VAL A 167 6.79 -26.72 7.16
C VAL A 167 5.55 -26.29 7.94
N PRO A 168 5.42 -26.67 9.21
CA PRO A 168 4.36 -26.13 10.06
C PRO A 168 4.41 -24.59 10.07
N ALA A 169 3.26 -23.94 9.91
CA ALA A 169 3.19 -22.48 9.93
C ALA A 169 3.70 -21.88 11.25
N THR A 170 3.62 -22.64 12.35
CA THR A 170 4.16 -22.28 13.67
C THR A 170 5.67 -22.06 13.68
N ARG A 171 6.42 -22.56 12.68
CA ARG A 171 7.87 -22.31 12.54
C ARG A 171 8.23 -20.83 12.49
N ILE A 172 7.34 -19.98 11.96
CA ILE A 172 7.56 -18.51 11.92
C ILE A 172 7.65 -17.87 13.31
N ALA A 173 7.18 -18.55 14.36
CA ALA A 173 7.26 -18.06 15.73
C ALA A 173 8.69 -18.12 16.31
N ASP A 174 9.59 -18.90 15.70
CA ASP A 174 11.01 -18.90 16.06
C ASP A 174 11.64 -17.52 15.73
N PRO A 175 12.20 -16.80 16.71
CA PRO A 175 12.82 -15.50 16.49
C PRO A 175 13.94 -15.48 15.43
N LEU A 176 14.70 -16.56 15.26
CA LEU A 176 15.76 -16.67 14.26
C LEU A 176 15.17 -16.80 12.85
N VAL A 177 14.15 -17.65 12.69
CA VAL A 177 13.41 -17.78 11.42
C VAL A 177 12.73 -16.46 11.07
N LEU A 178 12.10 -15.80 12.04
CA LEU A 178 11.46 -14.51 11.82
C LEU A 178 12.46 -13.42 11.40
N ARG A 179 13.66 -13.39 12.00
CA ARG A 179 14.74 -12.48 11.56
C ARG A 179 15.21 -12.79 10.14
N GLN A 180 15.38 -14.07 9.80
CA GLN A 180 15.72 -14.50 8.44
C GLN A 180 14.67 -14.05 7.42
N VAL A 181 13.39 -14.19 7.75
CA VAL A 181 12.28 -13.69 6.93
C VAL A 181 12.38 -12.18 6.74
N LEU A 182 12.58 -11.41 7.81
CA LEU A 182 12.70 -9.96 7.72
C LEU A 182 13.89 -9.53 6.85
N THR A 183 15.04 -10.21 6.95
CA THR A 183 16.19 -10.00 6.06
C THR A 183 15.82 -10.28 4.61
N THR A 184 15.11 -11.38 4.36
CA THR A 184 14.69 -11.80 3.02
C THR A 184 13.67 -10.82 2.39
N LEU A 185 12.80 -10.21 3.20
CA LEU A 185 11.90 -9.15 2.74
C LEU A 185 12.65 -7.85 2.40
N GLY A 186 13.79 -7.62 3.05
CA GLY A 186 14.67 -6.47 2.86
C GLY A 186 15.54 -6.53 1.60
N THR A 187 15.70 -7.70 1.00
CA THR A 187 16.59 -7.91 -0.16
C THR A 187 15.82 -8.05 -1.46
N ARG A 188 16.47 -7.63 -2.55
CA ARG A 188 16.03 -7.86 -3.93
C ARG A 188 16.51 -9.22 -4.42
N ILE A 189 16.00 -9.67 -5.56
CA ILE A 189 16.47 -10.90 -6.22
C ILE A 189 17.97 -10.81 -6.59
N ASP A 190 18.47 -9.60 -6.87
CA ASP A 190 19.89 -9.31 -7.15
C ASP A 190 20.77 -9.21 -5.88
N GLY A 191 20.23 -9.52 -4.70
CA GLY A 191 20.93 -9.46 -3.41
C GLY A 191 21.08 -8.07 -2.80
N ARG A 192 20.74 -6.99 -3.53
CA ARG A 192 20.86 -5.61 -3.02
C ARG A 192 19.71 -5.24 -2.06
N PRO A 193 19.90 -4.29 -1.14
CA PRO A 193 18.82 -3.78 -0.29
C PRO A 193 17.68 -3.15 -1.11
N CYS A 194 16.44 -3.36 -0.65
CA CYS A 194 15.26 -2.69 -1.18
C CYS A 194 15.12 -1.26 -0.65
N ALA A 195 14.41 -0.40 -1.39
CA ALA A 195 13.97 0.89 -0.87
C ALA A 195 13.13 0.72 0.41
N ALA A 196 13.29 1.63 1.38
CA ALA A 196 12.62 1.56 2.68
C ALA A 196 11.08 1.46 2.57
N SER A 197 10.48 2.12 1.58
CA SER A 197 9.04 2.05 1.30
C SER A 197 8.59 0.64 0.87
N THR A 198 9.43 -0.07 0.09
CA THR A 198 9.18 -1.46 -0.32
C THR A 198 9.29 -2.40 0.87
N VAL A 199 10.32 -2.23 1.73
CA VAL A 199 10.46 -3.03 2.96
C VAL A 199 9.26 -2.85 3.87
N ARG A 200 8.82 -1.59 4.08
CA ARG A 200 7.63 -1.28 4.87
C ARG A 200 6.37 -1.95 4.34
N ARG A 201 6.14 -1.89 3.02
CA ARG A 201 4.99 -2.55 2.36
C ARG A 201 5.02 -4.07 2.58
N ARG A 202 6.15 -4.70 2.29
CA ARG A 202 6.31 -6.17 2.44
C ARG A 202 6.11 -6.62 3.88
N ARG A 203 6.67 -5.87 4.83
CA ARG A 203 6.51 -6.14 6.26
C ARG A 203 5.07 -5.96 6.72
N ALA A 204 4.34 -4.96 6.22
CA ALA A 204 2.92 -4.81 6.52
C ALA A 204 2.09 -6.00 6.01
N THR A 205 2.41 -6.55 4.83
CA THR A 205 1.79 -7.80 4.35
C THR A 205 2.07 -8.98 5.30
N LEU A 206 3.33 -9.15 5.74
CA LEU A 206 3.68 -10.20 6.70
C LEU A 206 2.94 -10.03 8.03
N HIS A 207 2.85 -8.79 8.53
CA HIS A 207 2.10 -8.50 9.75
C HIS A 207 0.63 -8.92 9.62
N ASN A 208 -0.03 -8.54 8.53
CA ASN A 208 -1.42 -8.90 8.29
C ASN A 208 -1.64 -10.42 8.12
N LEU A 209 -0.69 -11.14 7.51
CA LEU A 209 -0.72 -12.60 7.44
C LEU A 209 -0.66 -13.22 8.85
N LEU A 210 0.21 -12.69 9.72
CA LEU A 210 0.40 -13.22 11.06
C LEU A 210 -0.77 -12.89 11.99
N GLU A 211 -1.39 -11.72 11.85
CA GLU A 211 -2.68 -11.42 12.51
C GLU A 211 -3.77 -12.39 12.03
N PHE A 212 -3.88 -12.63 10.73
CA PHE A 212 -4.79 -13.63 10.18
C PHE A 212 -4.50 -15.05 10.71
N ALA A 213 -3.24 -15.41 10.91
CA ALA A 213 -2.86 -16.69 11.50
C ALA A 213 -3.28 -16.80 12.98
N VAL A 214 -3.31 -15.69 13.72
CA VAL A 214 -3.86 -15.64 15.08
C VAL A 214 -5.37 -15.77 15.06
N GLU A 215 -6.06 -15.04 14.19
CA GLU A 215 -7.52 -15.16 13.99
C GLU A 215 -7.92 -16.59 13.61
N ALA A 216 -7.12 -17.24 12.75
CA ALA A 216 -7.31 -18.63 12.33
C ALA A 216 -6.83 -19.67 13.36
N GLN A 217 -6.39 -19.25 14.55
CA GLN A 217 -5.88 -20.11 15.63
C GLN A 217 -4.72 -21.03 15.21
N VAL A 218 -3.92 -20.60 14.24
CA VAL A 218 -2.65 -21.24 13.83
C VAL A 218 -1.50 -20.75 14.70
N LEU A 219 -1.54 -19.48 15.12
CA LEU A 219 -0.60 -18.87 16.07
C LEU A 219 -1.36 -18.35 17.29
N SER A 220 -0.72 -18.34 18.46
CA SER A 220 -1.29 -17.75 19.68
C SER A 220 -1.14 -16.23 19.72
N THR A 221 -0.05 -15.71 19.17
CA THR A 221 0.25 -14.28 19.09
C THR A 221 1.02 -13.97 17.81
N ASN A 222 0.99 -12.72 17.36
CA ASN A 222 1.79 -12.30 16.21
C ASN A 222 3.25 -12.08 16.65
N PRO A 223 4.20 -12.90 16.16
CA PRO A 223 5.58 -12.88 16.66
C PRO A 223 6.34 -11.61 16.26
N LEU A 224 5.82 -10.81 15.32
CA LEU A 224 6.41 -9.51 14.98
C LEU A 224 6.37 -8.49 16.13
N HIS A 225 5.45 -8.64 17.09
CA HIS A 225 5.37 -7.78 18.27
C HIS A 225 6.59 -7.94 19.19
N GLY A 226 7.24 -9.11 19.18
CA GLY A 226 8.42 -9.40 19.97
C GLY A 226 9.75 -8.89 19.40
N ILE A 227 9.76 -8.36 18.17
CA ILE A 227 10.99 -7.86 17.53
C ILE A 227 11.12 -6.34 17.69
N LYS A 228 12.21 -5.90 18.33
CA LYS A 228 12.60 -4.49 18.40
C LYS A 228 12.86 -3.94 16.99
N ASN A 229 12.11 -2.91 16.63
CA ASN A 229 12.21 -2.26 15.34
C ASN A 229 13.32 -1.22 15.29
N ARG A 230 14.19 -1.30 14.27
CA ARG A 230 14.83 -0.08 13.75
C ARG A 230 13.75 0.68 12.98
N SER A 231 13.25 1.78 13.54
CA SER A 231 12.32 2.64 12.82
C SER A 231 13.06 3.29 11.66
N TYR A 232 12.71 2.91 10.43
CA TYR A 232 13.06 3.71 9.26
C TYR A 232 12.06 4.87 9.19
N SER A 233 12.47 6.06 9.61
CA SER A 233 11.75 7.28 9.25
C SER A 233 11.93 7.49 7.75
N GLY A 234 11.01 6.93 6.96
CA GLY A 234 10.96 7.23 5.54
C GLY A 234 10.67 8.72 5.36
N VAL A 235 11.51 9.41 4.60
CA VAL A 235 11.25 10.79 4.19
C VAL A 235 9.95 10.78 3.37
N THR A 236 8.89 11.35 3.95
CA THR A 236 7.58 11.51 3.28
C THR A 236 7.58 12.75 2.38
N ARG A 237 8.55 13.64 2.58
CA ARG A 237 8.72 14.92 1.91
C ARG A 237 9.35 14.76 0.52
N ILE A 238 8.90 15.57 -0.44
CA ILE A 238 9.55 15.62 -1.76
C ILE A 238 10.93 16.28 -1.65
N ASP A 239 11.87 15.82 -2.48
CA ASP A 239 13.15 16.50 -2.66
C ASP A 239 12.94 17.69 -3.61
N PRO A 240 13.11 18.95 -3.17
CA PRO A 240 12.86 20.12 -4.03
C PRO A 240 13.65 20.10 -5.35
N ARG A 241 14.80 19.41 -5.38
CA ARG A 241 15.67 19.32 -6.57
C ARG A 241 15.05 18.56 -7.74
N VAL A 242 13.96 17.83 -7.53
CA VAL A 242 13.23 17.16 -8.63
C VAL A 242 12.31 18.11 -9.39
N VAL A 243 11.94 19.24 -8.76
CA VAL A 243 10.89 20.14 -9.22
C VAL A 243 11.46 21.12 -10.25
N VAL A 244 10.87 21.12 -11.44
CA VAL A 244 11.15 22.12 -12.50
C VAL A 244 10.26 23.35 -12.34
N SER A 245 10.72 24.48 -12.85
CA SER A 245 9.83 25.64 -13.06
C SER A 245 8.81 25.34 -14.16
N GLN A 246 7.72 26.10 -14.19
CA GLN A 246 6.71 25.98 -15.26
C GLN A 246 7.32 26.23 -16.65
N ALA A 247 8.27 27.16 -16.77
CA ALA A 247 8.98 27.44 -18.02
C ALA A 247 9.86 26.25 -18.45
N GLN A 248 10.65 25.69 -17.54
CA GLN A 248 11.48 24.50 -17.83
C GLN A 248 10.61 23.30 -18.22
N GLY A 249 9.49 23.10 -17.52
CA GLY A 249 8.51 22.08 -17.85
C GLY A 249 7.91 22.27 -19.25
N ALA A 250 7.57 23.51 -19.62
CA ALA A 250 7.08 23.84 -20.95
C ALA A 250 8.12 23.51 -22.04
N THR A 251 9.39 23.85 -21.84
CA THR A 251 10.46 23.53 -22.80
C THR A 251 10.61 22.03 -22.99
N LEU A 252 10.57 21.24 -21.91
CA LEU A 252 10.59 19.77 -22.01
C LEU A 252 9.38 19.23 -22.80
N ILE A 253 8.19 19.80 -22.59
CA ILE A 253 6.99 19.41 -23.34
C ILE A 253 7.11 19.77 -24.83
N SER A 254 7.70 20.92 -25.16
CA SER A 254 7.99 21.29 -26.55
C SER A 254 8.95 20.30 -27.22
N ALA A 255 10.01 19.88 -26.53
CA ALA A 255 10.93 18.85 -27.03
C ALA A 255 10.23 17.48 -27.23
N VAL A 256 9.25 17.13 -26.37
CA VAL A 256 8.36 15.99 -26.63
C VAL A 256 7.52 16.23 -27.87
N ALA A 257 6.97 17.43 -28.05
CA ALA A 257 6.09 17.74 -29.18
C ALA A 257 6.80 17.60 -30.54
N GLU A 258 8.09 17.93 -30.60
CA GLU A 258 8.91 17.78 -31.81
C GLU A 258 9.10 16.31 -32.22
N ARG A 259 9.39 15.42 -31.24
CA ARG A 259 9.73 14.01 -31.51
C ARG A 259 8.55 13.05 -31.39
N SER A 260 7.57 13.39 -30.57
CA SER A 260 6.43 12.55 -30.20
C SER A 260 5.19 13.42 -29.93
N PRO A 261 4.67 14.10 -30.96
CA PRO A 261 3.59 15.09 -30.81
C PRO A 261 2.33 14.54 -30.14
N HIS A 262 2.03 13.25 -30.35
CA HIS A 262 0.90 12.56 -29.75
C HIS A 262 1.01 12.34 -28.23
N LEU A 263 2.14 12.68 -27.60
CA LEU A 263 2.37 12.56 -26.15
C LEU A 263 2.54 13.91 -25.46
N ALA A 264 2.67 15.03 -26.19
CA ALA A 264 2.90 16.33 -25.58
C ALA A 264 1.77 16.73 -24.61
N ALA A 265 0.52 16.53 -25.01
CA ALA A 265 -0.65 16.80 -24.17
C ALA A 265 -0.67 15.94 -22.89
N TYR A 266 -0.15 14.70 -22.94
CA TYR A 266 -0.02 13.85 -21.75
C TYR A 266 0.89 14.47 -20.69
N PHE A 267 2.03 15.03 -21.09
CA PHE A 267 2.93 15.71 -20.16
C PHE A 267 2.37 17.07 -19.72
N GLY A 268 1.63 17.76 -20.58
CA GLY A 268 0.86 18.95 -20.20
C GLY A 268 -0.13 18.68 -19.08
N LEU A 269 -0.88 17.57 -19.14
CA LEU A 269 -1.81 17.17 -18.07
C LEU A 269 -1.12 16.99 -16.72
N LEU A 270 0.14 16.54 -16.71
CA LEU A 270 0.95 16.39 -15.51
C LEU A 270 1.42 17.74 -14.97
N LEU A 271 1.90 18.63 -15.85
CA LEU A 271 2.51 19.91 -15.46
C LEU A 271 1.49 21.00 -15.10
N TYR A 272 0.37 21.07 -15.82
CA TYR A 272 -0.57 22.18 -15.73
C TYR A 272 -1.86 21.84 -14.97
N ALA A 273 -2.28 20.57 -14.98
CA ALA A 273 -3.44 20.09 -14.22
C ALA A 273 -3.05 19.14 -13.08
N GLY A 274 -1.76 18.79 -12.96
CA GLY A 274 -1.28 18.00 -11.84
C GLY A 274 -1.88 16.61 -11.79
N LEU A 275 -2.28 15.99 -12.90
CA LEU A 275 -2.86 14.64 -12.90
C LEU A 275 -1.85 13.59 -12.41
N ARG A 276 -2.30 12.42 -11.97
CA ARG A 276 -1.39 11.26 -11.84
C ARG A 276 -1.11 10.70 -13.23
N PRO A 277 0.08 10.12 -13.50
CA PRO A 277 0.41 9.44 -14.75
C PRO A 277 -0.66 8.45 -15.20
N ALA A 278 -1.16 7.64 -14.26
CA ALA A 278 -2.21 6.69 -14.56
C ALA A 278 -3.54 7.36 -14.95
N GLU A 279 -3.92 8.45 -14.27
CA GLU A 279 -5.13 9.23 -14.57
C GLU A 279 -5.02 9.89 -15.95
N ALA A 280 -3.89 10.55 -16.23
CA ALA A 280 -3.65 11.18 -17.54
C ALA A 280 -3.65 10.15 -18.68
N ARG A 281 -3.10 8.96 -18.44
CA ARG A 281 -3.01 7.90 -19.46
C ARG A 281 -4.38 7.31 -19.83
N THR A 282 -5.31 7.27 -18.88
CA THR A 282 -6.66 6.74 -19.09
C THR A 282 -7.70 7.84 -19.26
N LEU A 283 -7.29 9.08 -19.55
CA LEU A 283 -8.22 10.19 -19.76
C LEU A 283 -8.98 9.98 -21.07
N GLN A 284 -10.30 10.10 -21.01
CA GLN A 284 -11.20 9.93 -22.14
C GLN A 284 -11.68 11.28 -22.68
N ARG A 285 -12.12 11.30 -23.95
CA ARG A 285 -12.70 12.51 -24.57
C ARG A 285 -13.91 13.03 -23.77
N GLY A 286 -14.73 12.12 -23.24
CA GLY A 286 -15.90 12.47 -22.42
C GLY A 286 -15.56 13.09 -21.06
N ASP A 287 -14.31 12.99 -20.60
CA ASP A 287 -13.86 13.60 -19.34
C ASP A 287 -13.52 15.10 -19.49
N LEU A 288 -13.60 15.64 -20.71
CA LEU A 288 -13.08 16.97 -21.05
C LEU A 288 -14.21 17.95 -21.36
N THR A 289 -14.19 19.09 -20.68
CA THR A 289 -14.97 20.28 -21.07
C THR A 289 -13.98 21.38 -21.42
N LEU A 290 -13.67 21.52 -22.71
CA LEU A 290 -12.63 22.43 -23.20
C LEU A 290 -13.26 23.56 -24.02
N PRO A 291 -13.10 24.83 -23.61
CA PRO A 291 -13.45 25.95 -24.47
C PRO A 291 -12.40 26.13 -25.58
N THR A 292 -12.70 26.99 -26.56
CA THR A 292 -11.73 27.41 -27.58
C THR A 292 -10.58 28.22 -26.95
N THR A 293 -10.90 29.07 -25.97
CA THR A 293 -9.95 29.89 -25.23
C THR A 293 -10.34 29.96 -23.75
N GLY A 294 -9.36 30.17 -22.87
CA GLY A 294 -9.59 30.28 -21.42
C GLY A 294 -9.50 28.94 -20.68
N TRP A 295 -10.12 28.89 -19.50
CA TRP A 295 -10.05 27.74 -18.60
C TRP A 295 -11.05 26.65 -18.99
N GLY A 296 -10.58 25.41 -19.03
CA GLY A 296 -11.43 24.23 -19.17
C GLY A 296 -11.56 23.44 -17.87
N GLU A 297 -12.22 22.30 -17.97
CA GLU A 297 -12.41 21.38 -16.85
C GLU A 297 -12.13 19.93 -17.25
N LEU A 298 -11.49 19.19 -16.34
CA LEU A 298 -11.22 17.76 -16.45
C LEU A 298 -12.00 17.03 -15.35
N THR A 299 -12.89 16.13 -15.73
CA THR A 299 -13.65 15.30 -14.78
C THR A 299 -12.95 13.97 -14.58
N LEU A 300 -12.31 13.79 -13.43
CA LEU A 300 -11.52 12.60 -13.15
C LEU A 300 -12.28 11.60 -12.30
N SER A 301 -12.65 10.49 -12.93
CA SER A 301 -13.08 9.27 -12.28
C SER A 301 -11.86 8.47 -11.81
N ARG A 302 -11.85 7.94 -10.57
CA ARG A 302 -10.67 7.19 -10.08
C ARG A 302 -10.32 5.98 -10.99
N THR A 303 -9.03 5.87 -11.30
CA THR A 303 -8.42 5.10 -12.39
C THR A 303 -8.55 3.57 -12.30
N GLN A 304 -8.70 2.93 -13.46
CA GLN A 304 -8.62 1.48 -13.69
C GLN A 304 -7.19 0.94 -13.51
N GLN A 305 -7.02 -0.24 -12.92
CA GLN A 305 -5.72 -0.95 -12.83
C GLN A 305 -5.71 -2.17 -13.77
N ARG A 306 -4.62 -2.35 -14.54
CA ARG A 306 -4.40 -3.53 -15.43
C ARG A 306 -3.20 -4.37 -14.97
N PRO A 307 -3.34 -5.36 -14.07
CA PRO A 307 -2.21 -6.17 -13.61
C PRO A 307 -2.13 -7.57 -14.22
N GLY A 308 -2.93 -7.86 -15.25
CA GLY A 308 -2.91 -9.14 -15.97
C GLY A 308 -3.98 -10.11 -15.47
N LYS A 309 -4.41 -11.02 -16.37
CA LYS A 309 -5.58 -11.91 -16.22
C LYS A 309 -5.58 -12.76 -14.94
N SER A 310 -4.43 -13.26 -14.51
CA SER A 310 -4.32 -14.14 -13.33
C SER A 310 -4.54 -13.42 -12.00
N TRP A 311 -4.68 -12.09 -11.99
CA TRP A 311 -4.84 -11.27 -10.80
C TRP A 311 -6.21 -10.60 -10.71
N THR A 312 -7.09 -10.82 -11.69
CA THR A 312 -8.44 -10.25 -11.75
C THR A 312 -9.51 -11.26 -11.33
N ASN A 313 -10.69 -10.80 -10.91
CA ASN A 313 -11.80 -11.68 -10.52
C ASN A 313 -12.44 -12.40 -11.71
N ASP A 314 -12.40 -11.80 -12.89
CA ASP A 314 -13.11 -12.20 -14.11
C ASP A 314 -12.19 -12.85 -15.16
N GLY A 315 -10.88 -12.96 -14.89
CA GLY A 315 -9.91 -13.54 -15.82
C GLY A 315 -9.64 -12.68 -17.05
N THR A 316 -10.19 -11.47 -17.12
CA THR A 316 -9.87 -10.49 -18.17
C THR A 316 -8.65 -9.65 -17.73
N GLY A 317 -7.92 -9.03 -18.66
CA GLY A 317 -6.72 -8.26 -18.32
C GLY A 317 -6.99 -6.95 -17.55
N VAL A 318 -8.26 -6.66 -17.28
CA VAL A 318 -8.78 -5.39 -16.78
C VAL A 318 -9.86 -5.69 -15.75
N GLU A 319 -9.64 -5.35 -14.47
CA GLU A 319 -10.72 -5.40 -13.47
C GLU A 319 -11.11 -3.97 -13.09
N THR A 320 -12.35 -3.61 -13.40
CA THR A 320 -12.96 -2.37 -12.93
C THR A 320 -13.51 -2.62 -11.53
N ARG A 321 -12.79 -2.23 -10.48
CA ARG A 321 -13.29 -2.33 -9.11
C ARG A 321 -13.37 -0.98 -8.41
N GLN A 322 -14.55 -0.71 -7.87
CA GLN A 322 -14.79 0.34 -6.88
C GLN A 322 -13.97 0.07 -5.61
N LEU A 323 -13.31 1.10 -5.06
CA LEU A 323 -12.61 0.98 -3.79
C LEU A 323 -13.65 0.85 -2.66
N LYS A 324 -13.59 -0.26 -1.91
CA LYS A 324 -14.30 -0.43 -0.63
C LYS A 324 -13.96 0.77 0.27
N HIS A 325 -15.01 1.45 0.76
CA HIS A 325 -15.08 2.66 1.61
C HIS A 325 -15.59 3.96 0.99
N ARG A 326 -16.01 4.03 -0.29
CA ARG A 326 -16.73 5.23 -0.77
C ARG A 326 -17.86 4.90 -1.73
N ALA A 327 -18.90 5.74 -1.67
CA ALA A 327 -20.08 5.67 -2.52
C ALA A 327 -19.72 5.72 -4.01
N PRO A 328 -20.52 5.09 -4.89
CA PRO A 328 -20.37 5.22 -6.34
C PRO A 328 -20.41 6.70 -6.75
N GLY A 329 -19.50 7.12 -7.65
CA GLY A 329 -19.50 8.48 -8.21
C GLY A 329 -18.57 9.51 -7.57
N ASP A 330 -17.52 9.13 -6.82
CA ASP A 330 -16.50 10.08 -6.34
C ASP A 330 -15.59 10.51 -7.52
N TYR A 331 -16.08 11.46 -8.31
CA TYR A 331 -15.32 12.20 -9.33
C TYR A 331 -14.76 13.47 -8.72
N ARG A 332 -13.67 13.97 -9.30
CA ARG A 332 -13.16 15.31 -8.96
C ARG A 332 -12.98 16.12 -10.23
N VAL A 333 -13.35 17.38 -10.16
CA VAL A 333 -13.12 18.35 -11.23
C VAL A 333 -11.76 19.00 -11.00
N VAL A 334 -10.95 19.02 -12.05
CA VAL A 334 -9.65 19.68 -12.06
C VAL A 334 -9.70 20.77 -13.13
N PRO A 335 -9.40 22.04 -12.78
CA PRO A 335 -9.35 23.10 -13.79
C PRO A 335 -8.20 22.83 -14.76
N ALA A 336 -8.49 22.96 -16.06
CA ALA A 336 -7.51 22.92 -17.12
C ALA A 336 -7.03 24.35 -17.40
N ASP A 337 -5.76 24.61 -17.07
CA ASP A 337 -5.08 25.86 -17.38
C ASP A 337 -5.17 26.18 -18.89
N PRO A 338 -5.32 27.44 -19.32
CA PRO A 338 -5.34 27.80 -20.74
C PRO A 338 -4.13 27.26 -21.52
N ARG A 339 -2.95 27.18 -20.89
CA ARG A 339 -1.73 26.59 -21.47
C ARG A 339 -1.83 25.08 -21.72
N LEU A 340 -2.85 24.43 -21.16
CA LEU A 340 -3.19 23.02 -21.36
C LEU A 340 -4.37 22.83 -22.32
N VAL A 341 -5.36 23.74 -22.29
CA VAL A 341 -6.55 23.68 -23.15
C VAL A 341 -6.15 23.66 -24.63
N GLU A 342 -5.27 24.57 -25.05
CA GLU A 342 -4.83 24.63 -26.45
C GLU A 342 -4.11 23.33 -26.89
N PRO A 343 -3.11 22.78 -26.16
CA PRO A 343 -2.53 21.48 -26.48
C PRO A 343 -3.53 20.32 -26.51
N LEU A 344 -4.55 20.32 -25.65
CA LEU A 344 -5.58 19.27 -25.64
C LEU A 344 -6.48 19.35 -26.87
N ASN A 345 -6.96 20.54 -27.23
CA ASN A 345 -7.75 20.74 -28.46
C ASN A 345 -6.93 20.30 -29.68
N ARG A 346 -5.68 20.77 -29.79
CA ARG A 346 -4.76 20.37 -30.87
C ARG A 346 -4.53 18.85 -30.92
N HIS A 347 -4.47 18.19 -29.76
CA HIS A 347 -4.34 16.73 -29.69
C HIS A 347 -5.60 16.05 -30.21
N LEU A 348 -6.78 16.49 -29.79
CA LEU A 348 -8.06 15.91 -30.21
C LEU A 348 -8.32 16.05 -31.72
N ASP A 349 -7.84 17.14 -32.33
CA ASP A 349 -7.95 17.38 -33.77
C ASP A 349 -7.00 16.48 -34.57
N ARG A 350 -5.76 16.29 -34.09
CA ARG A 350 -4.70 15.61 -34.83
C ARG A 350 -4.64 14.11 -34.60
N PHE A 351 -5.11 13.64 -33.45
CA PHE A 351 -4.90 12.28 -32.97
C PHE A 351 -6.22 11.62 -32.60
N GLU A 352 -6.60 10.61 -33.38
CA GLU A 352 -7.75 9.75 -33.06
C GLU A 352 -7.58 9.06 -31.70
N CYS A 353 -8.68 9.02 -30.94
CA CYS A 353 -8.78 8.27 -29.70
C CYS A 353 -8.78 6.75 -29.97
N ASP A 354 -8.57 5.94 -28.93
CA ASP A 354 -8.78 4.49 -29.03
C ASP A 354 -10.28 4.14 -29.10
N VAL A 355 -10.59 2.85 -29.29
CA VAL A 355 -11.98 2.33 -29.34
C VAL A 355 -12.81 2.65 -28.09
N ASP A 356 -12.17 2.91 -26.95
CA ASP A 356 -12.82 3.22 -25.68
C ASP A 356 -12.86 4.75 -25.45
N GLY A 357 -12.43 5.57 -26.41
CA GLY A 357 -12.42 7.03 -26.32
C GLY A 357 -11.25 7.62 -25.54
N HIS A 358 -10.21 6.84 -25.22
CA HIS A 358 -9.02 7.35 -24.54
C HIS A 358 -8.15 8.20 -25.47
N LEU A 359 -7.61 9.29 -24.93
CA LEU A 359 -6.79 10.24 -25.69
C LEU A 359 -5.44 9.64 -26.12
N PHE A 360 -4.83 8.81 -25.28
CA PHE A 360 -3.44 8.35 -25.47
C PHE A 360 -3.37 6.86 -25.82
N ALA A 361 -3.66 6.56 -27.08
CA ALA A 361 -3.55 5.23 -27.64
C ALA A 361 -2.11 4.87 -28.04
N ALA A 362 -1.76 3.59 -27.98
CA ALA A 362 -0.53 3.06 -28.57
C ALA A 362 -0.65 3.11 -30.10
N ARG A 363 0.29 3.81 -30.74
CA ARG A 363 0.35 3.98 -32.19
C ARG A 363 1.40 3.08 -32.85
N THR A 364 2.32 2.55 -32.05
CA THR A 364 3.40 1.67 -32.49
C THR A 364 3.45 0.43 -31.61
N GLY A 365 3.65 -0.72 -32.25
CA GLY A 365 3.84 -2.02 -31.62
C GLY A 365 5.31 -2.27 -31.29
N ARG A 366 5.68 -3.55 -31.18
CA ARG A 366 7.08 -3.94 -31.00
C ARG A 366 7.92 -3.44 -32.18
N SER A 367 9.16 -3.04 -31.89
CA SER A 367 10.13 -2.56 -32.88
C SER A 367 9.69 -1.33 -33.70
N GLY A 368 8.71 -0.56 -33.21
CA GLY A 368 8.27 0.68 -33.87
C GLY A 368 7.28 0.48 -35.01
N VAL A 369 6.81 -0.75 -35.26
CA VAL A 369 5.85 -1.02 -36.33
C VAL A 369 4.53 -0.28 -36.06
N PRO A 370 4.01 0.54 -36.99
CA PRO A 370 2.73 1.21 -36.83
C PRO A 370 1.59 0.22 -36.57
N LEU A 371 0.72 0.52 -35.60
CA LEU A 371 -0.47 -0.28 -35.33
C LEU A 371 -1.61 0.14 -36.26
N PRO A 372 -2.38 -0.81 -36.82
CA PRO A 372 -3.53 -0.48 -37.63
C PRO A 372 -4.63 0.13 -36.75
N LYS A 373 -5.41 1.04 -37.36
CA LYS A 373 -6.64 1.56 -36.78
C LYS A 373 -7.75 0.49 -36.85
N PRO A 374 -8.75 0.52 -35.95
CA PRO A 374 -8.83 1.39 -34.78
C PRO A 374 -7.85 0.95 -33.69
N TYR A 375 -7.28 1.91 -32.95
CA TYR A 375 -6.36 1.61 -31.86
C TYR A 375 -7.12 0.95 -30.69
N LYS A 376 -6.55 -0.12 -30.12
CA LYS A 376 -7.20 -0.93 -29.07
C LYS A 376 -6.48 -0.93 -27.73
N THR A 377 -5.33 -0.27 -27.67
CA THR A 377 -4.43 -0.34 -26.51
C THR A 377 -3.98 1.05 -26.13
N LEU A 378 -3.89 1.30 -24.82
CA LEU A 378 -3.30 2.52 -24.27
C LEU A 378 -1.79 2.56 -24.52
N VAL A 379 -1.24 3.76 -24.58
CA VAL A 379 0.22 3.96 -24.63
C VAL A 379 0.91 3.26 -23.45
N SER A 380 2.05 2.63 -23.70
CA SER A 380 2.79 1.92 -22.65
C SER A 380 3.56 2.90 -21.74
N GLU A 381 3.76 2.54 -20.47
CA GLU A 381 4.61 3.34 -19.55
C GLU A 381 6.06 3.43 -20.05
N SER A 382 6.56 2.40 -20.73
CA SER A 382 7.88 2.40 -21.36
C SER A 382 7.97 3.43 -22.49
N THR A 383 6.94 3.56 -23.33
CA THR A 383 6.90 4.57 -24.40
C THR A 383 6.92 5.98 -23.82
N LEU A 384 6.13 6.24 -22.78
CA LEU A 384 6.12 7.52 -22.07
C LEU A 384 7.48 7.83 -21.42
N SER A 385 8.09 6.84 -20.78
CA SER A 385 9.39 6.99 -20.12
C SER A 385 10.50 7.28 -21.14
N LEU A 386 10.45 6.62 -22.30
CA LEU A 386 11.40 6.84 -23.39
C LEU A 386 11.26 8.25 -23.97
N ALA A 387 10.03 8.65 -24.34
CA ALA A 387 9.77 10.00 -24.85
C ALA A 387 10.25 11.09 -23.88
N TRP A 388 10.02 10.89 -22.57
CA TRP A 388 10.48 11.81 -21.54
C TRP A 388 12.01 11.87 -21.42
N LYS A 389 12.67 10.70 -21.39
CA LYS A 389 14.13 10.62 -21.33
C LYS A 389 14.75 11.35 -22.54
N THR A 390 14.24 11.06 -23.72
CA THR A 390 14.68 11.64 -24.98
C THR A 390 14.46 13.16 -25.04
N ALA A 391 13.37 13.66 -24.45
CA ALA A 391 13.15 15.11 -24.31
C ALA A 391 14.16 15.74 -23.33
N ARG A 392 14.40 15.13 -22.15
CA ARG A 392 15.42 15.63 -21.21
C ARG A 392 16.78 15.76 -21.88
N GLU A 393 17.23 14.72 -22.58
CA GLU A 393 18.52 14.70 -23.28
C GLU A 393 18.62 15.76 -24.38
N ALA A 394 17.51 16.16 -25.00
CA ALA A 394 17.48 17.23 -25.99
C ALA A 394 17.47 18.64 -25.39
N THR A 395 16.98 18.80 -24.15
CA THR A 395 16.66 20.11 -23.59
C THR A 395 17.62 20.55 -22.48
N PHE A 396 18.14 19.59 -21.72
CA PHE A 396 18.96 19.84 -20.54
C PHE A 396 20.44 19.62 -20.83
N THR A 397 21.30 20.34 -20.10
CA THR A 397 22.74 20.08 -20.10
C THR A 397 23.03 18.69 -19.54
N GLU A 398 24.22 18.14 -19.81
CA GLU A 398 24.64 16.84 -19.27
C GLU A 398 24.54 16.80 -17.73
N GLN A 399 24.96 17.89 -17.06
CA GLN A 399 24.87 18.03 -15.61
C GLN A 399 23.42 18.00 -15.11
N GLN A 400 22.51 18.71 -15.78
CA GLN A 400 21.08 18.70 -15.45
C GLN A 400 20.45 17.32 -15.72
N CYS A 401 20.83 16.65 -16.80
CA CYS A 401 20.38 15.31 -17.12
C CYS A 401 20.79 14.28 -16.06
N ALA A 402 22.03 14.38 -15.55
CA ALA A 402 22.56 13.56 -14.47
C ALA A 402 21.93 13.86 -13.09
N SER A 403 21.40 15.06 -12.92
CA SER A 403 20.73 15.50 -11.69
C SER A 403 19.33 14.85 -11.51
N PRO A 404 18.73 14.92 -10.31
CA PRO A 404 17.37 14.44 -10.08
C PRO A 404 16.27 15.32 -10.72
N LEU A 405 16.62 16.45 -11.33
CA LEU A 405 15.70 17.42 -11.93
C LEU A 405 14.83 16.77 -13.01
N ALA A 406 13.50 16.77 -12.79
CA ALA A 406 12.52 16.21 -13.71
C ALA A 406 12.87 14.78 -14.18
N ARG A 407 13.52 13.97 -13.35
CA ARG A 407 14.02 12.64 -13.74
C ARG A 407 12.89 11.72 -14.23
N ARG A 408 11.69 11.85 -13.66
CA ARG A 408 10.51 11.07 -14.03
C ARG A 408 9.40 12.01 -14.53
N PRO A 409 8.50 11.52 -15.41
CA PRO A 409 7.29 12.25 -15.78
C PRO A 409 6.45 12.66 -14.56
N TYR A 410 6.45 11.83 -13.51
CA TYR A 410 5.71 12.11 -12.27
C TYR A 410 6.17 13.38 -11.56
N ASP A 411 7.41 13.83 -11.79
CA ASP A 411 7.95 15.01 -11.14
C ASP A 411 7.29 16.31 -11.67
N LEU A 412 6.67 16.29 -12.86
CA LEU A 412 5.84 17.40 -13.37
C LEU A 412 4.60 17.65 -12.51
N ARG A 413 4.00 16.59 -11.95
CA ARG A 413 2.90 16.74 -10.99
C ARG A 413 3.40 17.45 -9.73
N HIS A 414 4.60 17.14 -9.27
CA HIS A 414 5.20 17.84 -8.14
C HIS A 414 5.40 19.32 -8.47
N ALA A 415 5.89 19.66 -9.66
CA ALA A 415 6.00 21.03 -10.13
C ALA A 415 4.65 21.78 -10.16
N CYS A 416 3.60 21.14 -10.68
CA CYS A 416 2.25 21.70 -10.70
C CYS A 416 1.74 22.05 -9.29
N LEU A 417 1.78 21.07 -8.38
CA LEU A 417 1.24 21.23 -7.03
C LEU A 417 2.05 22.22 -6.19
N THR A 418 3.39 22.21 -6.33
CA THR A 418 4.25 23.23 -5.72
C THR A 418 3.93 24.62 -6.28
N THR A 419 3.69 24.76 -7.58
CA THR A 419 3.32 26.04 -8.20
C THR A 419 2.00 26.57 -7.64
N TRP A 420 0.96 25.74 -7.50
CA TRP A 420 -0.32 26.16 -6.92
C TRP A 420 -0.18 26.58 -5.45
N LEU A 421 0.59 25.84 -4.66
CA LEU A 421 0.87 26.20 -3.27
C LEU A 421 1.61 27.55 -3.19
N ASN A 422 2.66 27.72 -4.00
CA ASN A 422 3.46 28.94 -4.01
C ASN A 422 2.69 30.16 -4.54
N ALA A 423 1.68 29.93 -5.41
CA ALA A 423 0.74 30.95 -5.86
C ALA A 423 -0.33 31.33 -4.81
N GLY A 424 -0.30 30.74 -3.61
CA GLY A 424 -1.22 31.05 -2.52
C GLY A 424 -2.57 30.33 -2.60
N VAL A 425 -2.72 29.31 -3.46
CA VAL A 425 -3.96 28.52 -3.51
C VAL A 425 -4.09 27.72 -2.21
N ALA A 426 -5.26 27.79 -1.58
CA ALA A 426 -5.51 27.14 -0.30
C ALA A 426 -5.17 25.64 -0.34
N PRO A 427 -4.41 25.09 0.64
CA PRO A 427 -4.00 23.69 0.64
C PRO A 427 -5.15 22.68 0.51
N ALA A 428 -6.33 23.00 1.05
CA ALA A 428 -7.52 22.16 0.90
C ALA A 428 -8.01 22.07 -0.56
N GLN A 429 -7.96 23.18 -1.31
CA GLN A 429 -8.32 23.20 -2.73
C GLN A 429 -7.28 22.45 -3.58
N VAL A 430 -5.99 22.67 -3.31
CA VAL A 430 -4.90 21.92 -3.96
C VAL A 430 -5.04 20.42 -3.68
N ALA A 431 -5.32 20.03 -2.44
CA ALA A 431 -5.51 18.63 -2.07
C ALA A 431 -6.72 18.00 -2.77
N SER A 432 -7.84 18.73 -2.84
CA SER A 432 -9.04 18.31 -3.56
C SER A 432 -8.74 18.06 -5.04
N ARG A 433 -8.14 19.03 -5.75
CA ARG A 433 -7.74 18.90 -7.17
C ARG A 433 -6.74 17.75 -7.39
N ALA A 434 -5.79 17.60 -6.48
CA ALA A 434 -4.81 16.52 -6.51
C ALA A 434 -5.40 15.14 -6.17
N GLY A 435 -6.58 15.05 -5.53
CA GLY A 435 -7.11 13.80 -5.00
C GLY A 435 -6.28 13.25 -3.84
N HIS A 436 -5.82 14.14 -2.96
CA HIS A 436 -5.13 13.86 -1.69
C HIS A 436 -6.00 14.29 -0.49
N SER A 437 -5.70 13.80 0.70
CA SER A 437 -6.11 14.51 1.91
C SER A 437 -5.18 15.71 2.14
N THR A 438 -5.67 16.76 2.80
CA THR A 438 -4.86 17.95 3.14
C THR A 438 -3.62 17.57 3.94
N ARG A 439 -3.75 16.62 4.88
CA ARG A 439 -2.61 16.09 5.65
C ARG A 439 -1.53 15.50 4.75
N VAL A 440 -1.91 14.64 3.80
CA VAL A 440 -0.95 14.02 2.87
C VAL A 440 -0.29 15.09 2.00
N LEU A 441 -1.02 16.11 1.55
CA LEU A 441 -0.44 17.21 0.80
C LEU A 441 0.64 17.94 1.63
N LEU A 442 0.31 18.34 2.86
CA LEU A 442 1.25 19.07 3.71
C LEU A 442 2.46 18.22 4.10
N ASP A 443 2.27 16.95 4.46
CA ASP A 443 3.37 16.03 4.78
C ASP A 443 4.37 15.87 3.61
N VAL A 444 3.87 15.89 2.38
CA VAL A 444 4.65 15.69 1.16
C VAL A 444 5.32 16.99 0.70
N TYR A 445 4.62 18.12 0.73
CA TYR A 445 5.05 19.38 0.10
C TYR A 445 5.56 20.45 1.08
N ALA A 446 5.57 20.20 2.39
CA ALA A 446 6.05 21.18 3.39
C ALA A 446 7.47 21.72 3.13
N GLY A 447 8.33 20.99 2.40
CA GLY A 447 9.68 21.45 2.07
C GLY A 447 9.82 22.23 0.77
N CYS A 448 8.73 22.50 0.05
CA CYS A 448 8.75 23.25 -1.21
C CYS A 448 7.98 24.56 -1.17
N VAL A 449 7.45 24.90 0.00
CA VAL A 449 6.84 26.20 0.30
C VAL A 449 7.96 27.12 0.79
N ASP A 450 8.94 27.40 -0.07
CA ASP A 450 10.00 28.37 0.20
C ASP A 450 9.58 29.74 -0.33
N GLY A 451 9.92 30.81 0.42
CA GLY A 451 9.67 32.20 0.00
C GLY A 451 8.27 32.74 0.30
N GLN A 452 7.43 32.01 1.06
CA GLN A 452 6.10 32.51 1.43
C GLN A 452 6.07 33.39 2.68
N LEU A 453 7.19 33.62 3.37
CA LEU A 453 7.17 34.49 4.55
C LEU A 453 6.76 35.92 4.19
N GLU A 454 7.40 36.50 3.18
CA GLU A 454 7.11 37.87 2.72
C GLU A 454 5.71 37.99 2.14
N THR A 455 5.28 37.01 1.33
CA THR A 455 3.91 36.97 0.78
C THR A 455 2.87 36.77 1.87
N ALA A 456 3.14 35.92 2.87
CA ALA A 456 2.23 35.71 4.00
C ALA A 456 2.19 36.94 4.90
N GLN A 457 3.32 37.61 5.14
CA GLN A 457 3.37 38.89 5.85
C GLN A 457 2.58 39.96 5.10
N ALA A 458 2.76 40.11 3.79
CA ALA A 458 1.99 41.05 2.97
C ALA A 458 0.48 40.74 2.98
N GLN A 459 0.09 39.46 2.97
CA GLN A 459 -1.31 39.04 3.10
C GLN A 459 -1.88 39.31 4.49
N ILE A 460 -1.11 39.08 5.55
CA ILE A 460 -1.49 39.40 6.93
C ILE A 460 -1.64 40.91 7.07
N ASP A 461 -0.69 41.70 6.60
CA ASP A 461 -0.72 43.15 6.64
C ASP A 461 -1.92 43.70 5.86
N ALA A 462 -2.17 43.19 4.66
CA ALA A 462 -3.35 43.57 3.87
C ALA A 462 -4.66 43.23 4.59
N TYR A 463 -4.75 42.10 5.28
CA TYR A 463 -5.97 41.70 6.00
C TYR A 463 -6.16 42.48 7.30
N VAL A 464 -5.09 42.67 8.08
CA VAL A 464 -5.10 43.36 9.37
C VAL A 464 -5.28 44.86 9.17
N HIS A 465 -4.60 45.46 8.19
CA HIS A 465 -4.61 46.90 7.95
C HIS A 465 -5.58 47.35 6.86
N GLY A 466 -6.00 46.46 5.96
CA GLY A 466 -7.07 46.73 4.98
C GLY A 466 -8.47 46.79 5.62
N ASN A 467 -8.73 45.98 6.64
CA ASN A 467 -10.01 45.97 7.36
C ASN A 467 -10.16 47.09 8.42
N VAL A 468 -9.11 47.87 8.68
CA VAL A 468 -9.18 49.04 9.59
C VAL A 468 -9.84 50.24 8.91
N ARG A 469 -9.77 50.34 7.57
CA ARG A 469 -10.43 51.43 6.83
C ARG A 469 -11.96 51.26 6.73
N ASP A 470 -12.46 50.03 6.64
CA ASP A 470 -13.90 49.76 6.50
C ASP A 470 -14.69 49.74 7.82
N ARG A 471 -14.00 49.80 8.98
CA ARG A 471 -14.64 49.86 10.31
C ARG A 471 -14.66 51.24 10.94
N ALA A 472 -13.95 52.22 10.38
CA ALA A 472 -13.97 53.60 10.86
C ALA A 472 -15.13 54.43 10.25
N ASP A 473 -15.72 53.98 9.14
CA ASP A 473 -16.82 54.65 8.44
C ASP A 473 -18.18 53.90 8.56
N ARG A 474 -18.41 53.17 9.66
CA ARG A 474 -19.72 52.57 9.99
C ARG A 474 -20.25 53.00 11.34
#